data_AF-A0A1Y1HSZ5-F1
#
_entry.id   AF-A0A1Y1HSZ5-F1
#
_cell.length_a   1.000
_cell.length_b   1.000
_cell.length_c   1.000
_cell.angle_alpha   90.00
_cell.angle_beta   90.00
_cell.angle_gamma   90.00
#
_symmetry.space_group_name_H-M   'P 1'
#
loop_
_entity.id
_entity.type
_entity.pdbx_description
1 polymer ?
#
loop_
_entity_poly.entity_id
_entity_poly.type
_entity_poly.pdbx_seq_one_letter_code
_entity_poly.pdbx_strand_id
1 'polypeptide(L)'
;MPGNFSMTLLQGRKAVRPPSDVVDPFWALIRNEAQQIIADTSGGSAESALMSDYVSESIVKWATIEEALANHLAEKLGTAVLSAAKWRPVLTRALAEGKHASGLTLGEVVQKDLETIRDRDPACPSFAHAFLHFKGFLGLQAHRASHWLWTADNKKPLASLIQARISEAFAMDIHPAARIGVGVLIDHATGVVIGETAAVGDGCTLLHGVTLGGTGKETEDRHPKLGKNVLVGAGASILGNVKIGEGAKVGAAALVLTDIPAHATAVGSPAKVVGRSKEDSPASKMDQICKNVYLFPKKAHWFCPFRTLDVAQRGFLSPQDVFEKLKQKNIDVSISDVVEIFFKLDTDHNGQITEQEFQQGYDQFLGTLKKHGSFKTIIAKLGCDDSIPENKPVLF
;
A
#
# COMPACT_ATOMS: atom_id res chain seq x y z
N MET A 1 -32.82 39.25 -38.77
CA MET A 1 -32.32 40.12 -37.68
C MET A 1 -32.50 39.39 -36.36
N PRO A 2 -31.51 39.45 -35.46
CA PRO A 2 -31.31 38.48 -34.38
C PRO A 2 -31.97 38.91 -33.06
N GLY A 3 -32.35 37.92 -32.25
CA GLY A 3 -32.71 38.08 -30.84
C GLY A 3 -31.55 37.60 -29.96
N ASN A 4 -31.07 38.49 -29.10
CA ASN A 4 -29.97 38.30 -28.15
C ASN A 4 -30.24 37.15 -27.16
N PHE A 5 -29.30 36.21 -27.07
CA PHE A 5 -29.12 35.41 -25.86
C PHE A 5 -27.78 35.79 -25.22
N SER A 6 -27.91 36.33 -24.00
CA SER A 6 -26.84 36.82 -23.15
C SER A 6 -25.96 35.67 -22.66
N MET A 7 -24.66 35.74 -22.99
CA MET A 7 -23.59 34.94 -22.41
C MET A 7 -23.31 35.40 -20.98
N THR A 8 -23.99 34.80 -20.00
CA THR A 8 -23.60 34.97 -18.59
C THR A 8 -22.39 34.06 -18.32
N LEU A 9 -21.21 34.69 -18.29
CA LEU A 9 -19.95 34.13 -17.83
C LEU A 9 -20.09 33.45 -16.47
N LEU A 10 -19.99 32.13 -16.44
CA LEU A 10 -19.53 31.39 -15.26
C LEU A 10 -18.05 31.77 -15.03
N GLN A 11 -17.84 32.85 -14.29
CA GLN A 11 -16.55 33.14 -13.67
C GLN A 11 -16.25 31.98 -12.71
N GLY A 12 -15.39 31.07 -13.15
CA GLY A 12 -14.79 30.06 -12.29
C GLY A 12 -14.18 30.76 -11.08
N ARG A 13 -14.55 30.30 -9.88
CA ARG A 13 -13.86 30.67 -8.64
C ARG A 13 -12.39 30.31 -8.84
N LYS A 14 -11.55 31.31 -9.11
CA LYS A 14 -10.09 31.17 -9.02
C LYS A 14 -9.81 30.65 -7.62
N ALA A 15 -9.08 29.54 -7.52
CA ALA A 15 -8.49 29.13 -6.27
C ALA A 15 -7.71 30.34 -5.73
N VAL A 16 -8.09 30.80 -4.54
CA VAL A 16 -7.38 31.88 -3.85
C VAL A 16 -6.01 31.31 -3.50
N ARG A 17 -4.98 31.67 -4.27
CA ARG A 17 -3.59 31.45 -3.86
C ARG A 17 -3.41 32.15 -2.51
N PRO A 18 -2.81 31.51 -1.50
CA PRO A 18 -2.40 32.24 -0.30
C PRO A 18 -1.50 33.42 -0.71
N PRO A 19 -1.53 34.53 0.04
CA PRO A 19 -0.68 35.69 -0.24
C PRO A 19 0.79 35.26 -0.32
N SER A 20 1.53 35.90 -1.22
CA SER A 20 2.95 35.65 -1.59
C SER A 20 3.96 35.70 -0.44
N ASP A 21 3.49 35.97 0.78
CA ASP A 21 4.32 36.35 1.93
C ASP A 21 4.29 35.26 3.02
N VAL A 22 3.54 34.17 2.83
CA VAL A 22 3.58 33.00 3.73
C VAL A 22 4.64 32.03 3.22
N VAL A 23 5.83 32.12 3.81
CA VAL A 23 6.92 31.17 3.56
C VAL A 23 6.49 29.79 4.06
N ASP A 24 6.40 28.81 3.16
CA ASP A 24 6.21 27.41 3.54
C ASP A 24 7.41 26.94 4.40
N PRO A 25 7.19 26.62 5.69
CA PRO A 25 8.28 26.25 6.59
C PRO A 25 8.96 24.95 6.19
N PHE A 26 8.24 24.02 5.54
CA PHE A 26 8.82 22.76 5.09
C PHE A 26 9.74 22.99 3.89
N TRP A 27 9.31 23.79 2.92
CA TRP A 27 10.18 24.16 1.80
C TRP A 27 11.39 24.99 2.24
N ALA A 28 11.21 25.91 3.20
CA ALA A 28 12.32 26.66 3.79
C ALA A 28 13.37 25.73 4.43
N LEU A 29 12.94 24.67 5.13
CA LEU A 29 13.83 23.66 5.68
C LEU A 29 14.67 22.98 4.59
N ILE A 30 14.03 22.51 3.50
CA ILE A 30 14.74 21.87 2.38
C ILE A 30 15.74 22.83 1.74
N ARG A 31 15.37 24.11 1.56
CA ARG A 31 16.28 25.12 1.01
C ARG A 31 17.47 25.38 1.92
N ASN A 32 17.27 25.40 3.24
CA ASN A 32 18.36 25.55 4.19
C ASN A 32 19.31 24.35 4.17
N GLU A 33 18.77 23.12 4.13
CA GLU A 33 19.59 21.90 3.96
C GLU A 33 20.38 21.93 2.64
N ALA A 34 19.76 22.38 1.55
CA ALA A 34 20.42 22.55 0.26
C ALA A 34 21.53 23.60 0.29
N GLN A 35 21.31 24.73 0.97
CA GLN A 35 22.36 25.75 1.18
C GLN A 35 23.52 25.19 2.01
N GLN A 36 23.23 24.35 3.02
CA GLN A 36 24.28 23.68 3.79
C GLN A 36 25.11 22.74 2.90
N ILE A 37 24.49 21.99 1.98
CA ILE A 37 25.23 21.16 1.01
C ILE A 37 26.19 22.01 0.16
N ILE A 38 25.76 23.19 -0.30
CA ILE A 38 26.61 24.12 -1.05
C ILE A 38 27.77 24.62 -0.16
N ALA A 39 27.48 24.97 1.10
CA ALA A 39 28.50 25.44 2.05
C ALA A 39 29.54 24.35 2.37
N ASP A 40 29.11 23.11 2.59
CA ASP A 40 29.98 21.97 2.92
C ASP A 40 30.86 21.57 1.74
N THR A 41 30.39 21.82 0.52
CA THR A 41 31.16 21.57 -0.71
C THR A 41 31.91 22.80 -1.20
N SER A 42 31.93 23.90 -0.45
CA SER A 42 32.60 25.13 -0.86
C SER A 42 34.11 24.93 -1.01
N GLY A 43 34.61 25.23 -2.20
CA GLY A 43 36.00 25.03 -2.59
C GLY A 43 36.22 25.49 -4.03
N GLY A 44 37.44 25.90 -4.37
CA GLY A 44 37.78 26.35 -5.73
C GLY A 44 37.93 25.23 -6.77
N SER A 45 37.46 24.01 -6.47
CA SER A 45 37.58 22.86 -7.37
C SER A 45 36.38 22.74 -8.33
N ALA A 46 36.55 21.96 -9.40
CA ALA A 46 35.50 21.74 -10.37
C ALA A 46 34.34 20.90 -9.80
N GLU A 47 34.63 19.95 -8.90
CA GLU A 47 33.65 19.11 -8.22
C GLU A 47 32.73 19.95 -7.32
N SER A 48 33.31 20.88 -6.56
CA SER A 48 32.60 21.85 -5.73
C SER A 48 31.66 22.73 -6.56
N ALA A 49 32.15 23.27 -7.69
CA ALA A 49 31.35 24.08 -8.60
C ALA A 49 30.18 23.27 -9.19
N LEU A 50 30.44 22.05 -9.67
CA LEU A 50 29.42 21.16 -10.21
C LEU A 50 28.32 20.86 -9.19
N MET A 51 28.69 20.54 -7.94
CA MET A 51 27.72 20.26 -6.89
C MET A 51 26.90 21.51 -6.54
N SER A 52 27.56 22.66 -6.39
CA SER A 52 26.89 23.94 -6.13
C SER A 52 25.87 24.28 -7.20
N ASP A 53 26.24 24.16 -8.48
CA ASP A 53 25.35 24.43 -9.60
C ASP A 53 24.17 23.44 -9.59
N TYR A 54 24.43 22.15 -9.40
CA TYR A 54 23.37 21.14 -9.34
C TYR A 54 22.35 21.43 -8.24
N VAL A 55 22.78 21.75 -7.02
CA VAL A 55 21.87 22.08 -5.91
C VAL A 55 21.15 23.41 -6.17
N SER A 56 21.85 24.40 -6.70
CA SER A 56 21.28 25.71 -6.98
C SER A 56 20.16 25.64 -8.02
N GLU A 57 20.42 24.95 -9.14
CA GLU A 57 19.44 24.75 -10.22
C GLU A 57 18.27 23.84 -9.81
N SER A 58 18.48 22.91 -8.88
CA SER A 58 17.45 21.94 -8.48
C SER A 58 16.57 22.44 -7.33
N ILE A 59 17.11 23.23 -6.40
CA ILE A 59 16.41 23.65 -5.17
C ILE A 59 16.47 25.16 -4.95
N VAL A 60 17.66 25.75 -4.87
CA VAL A 60 17.83 27.09 -4.27
C VAL A 60 17.16 28.20 -5.09
N LYS A 61 17.07 28.08 -6.41
CA LYS A 61 16.47 29.13 -7.27
C LYS A 61 14.95 29.22 -7.19
N TRP A 62 14.27 28.20 -6.67
CA TRP A 62 12.81 28.05 -6.82
C TRP A 62 12.04 28.58 -5.60
N ALA A 63 10.90 29.22 -5.86
CA ALA A 63 10.10 29.83 -4.80
C ALA A 63 9.30 28.78 -4.01
N THR A 64 8.84 27.72 -4.68
CA THR A 64 8.06 26.64 -4.05
C THR A 64 8.62 25.25 -4.38
N ILE A 65 8.22 24.26 -3.57
CA ILE A 65 8.61 22.87 -3.77
C ILE A 65 8.09 22.29 -5.10
N GLU A 66 6.91 22.73 -5.55
CA GLU A 66 6.31 22.29 -6.81
C GLU A 66 7.10 22.80 -8.02
N GLU A 67 7.56 24.05 -7.99
CA GLU A 67 8.38 24.62 -9.06
C GLU A 67 9.75 23.93 -9.15
N ALA A 68 10.39 23.72 -7.99
CA ALA A 68 11.65 22.99 -7.90
C ALA A 68 11.50 21.57 -8.44
N LEU A 69 10.45 20.86 -8.01
CA LEU A 69 10.20 19.49 -8.42
C LEU A 69 9.83 19.39 -9.90
N ALA A 70 9.03 20.33 -10.43
CA ALA A 70 8.71 20.40 -11.85
C ALA A 70 9.97 20.55 -12.71
N ASN A 71 10.89 21.43 -12.31
CA ASN A 71 12.15 21.61 -13.01
C ASN A 71 13.04 20.36 -12.91
N HIS A 72 13.20 19.82 -11.70
CA HIS A 72 14.03 18.64 -11.47
C HIS A 72 13.54 17.43 -12.27
N LEU A 73 12.23 17.16 -12.24
CA LEU A 73 11.61 16.12 -13.07
C LEU A 73 11.74 16.42 -14.57
N ALA A 74 11.62 17.67 -15.00
CA ALA A 74 11.80 18.03 -16.40
C ALA A 74 13.21 17.70 -16.92
N GLU A 75 14.25 17.98 -16.11
CA GLU A 75 15.63 17.62 -16.44
C GLU A 75 15.84 16.10 -16.49
N LYS A 76 15.22 15.34 -15.58
CA LYS A 76 15.33 13.86 -15.57
C LYS A 76 14.54 13.17 -16.68
N LEU A 77 13.35 13.66 -17.00
CA LEU A 77 12.47 13.07 -18.03
C LEU A 77 12.83 13.54 -19.45
N GLY A 78 13.59 14.62 -19.55
CA GLY A 78 14.00 15.23 -20.81
C GLY A 78 14.82 14.30 -21.72
N THR A 79 14.74 14.57 -23.01
CA THR A 79 15.57 13.96 -24.06
C THR A 79 16.08 15.04 -25.00
N ALA A 80 16.94 14.67 -25.96
CA ALA A 80 17.38 15.59 -27.01
C ALA A 80 16.20 16.15 -27.85
N VAL A 81 15.12 15.38 -28.02
CA VAL A 81 13.93 15.78 -28.80
C VAL A 81 12.94 16.57 -27.93
N LEU A 82 12.71 16.07 -26.71
CA LEU A 82 11.81 16.64 -25.72
C LEU A 82 12.63 17.19 -24.56
N SER A 83 13.21 18.38 -24.76
CA SER A 83 14.06 19.02 -23.75
C SER A 83 13.32 19.35 -22.46
N ALA A 84 14.06 19.54 -21.38
CA ALA A 84 13.52 19.95 -20.08
C ALA A 84 12.66 21.23 -20.19
N ALA A 85 13.05 22.19 -21.04
CA ALA A 85 12.27 23.40 -21.28
C ALA A 85 10.85 23.14 -21.82
N LYS A 86 10.64 22.04 -22.57
CA LYS A 86 9.31 21.64 -23.06
C LYS A 86 8.51 20.88 -21.99
N TRP A 87 9.19 20.10 -21.14
CA TRP A 87 8.57 19.37 -20.04
C TRP A 87 8.12 20.26 -18.89
N ARG A 88 8.92 21.28 -18.55
CA ARG A 88 8.70 22.09 -17.35
C ARG A 88 7.30 22.72 -17.28
N PRO A 89 6.76 23.40 -18.31
CA PRO A 89 5.41 23.97 -18.22
C PRO A 89 4.31 22.91 -17.97
N VAL A 90 4.47 21.71 -18.52
CA VAL A 90 3.51 20.60 -18.32
C VAL A 90 3.54 20.14 -16.87
N LEU A 91 4.74 19.90 -16.33
CA LEU A 91 4.92 19.42 -14.95
C LEU A 91 4.55 20.50 -13.92
N THR A 92 4.91 21.76 -14.17
CA THR A 92 4.52 22.89 -13.30
C THR A 92 3.00 22.99 -13.20
N ARG A 93 2.28 22.91 -14.33
CA ARG A 93 0.81 22.94 -14.32
C ARG A 93 0.25 21.76 -13.54
N ALA A 94 0.71 20.54 -13.83
CA ALA A 94 0.20 19.33 -13.19
C ALA A 94 0.44 19.34 -11.66
N LEU A 95 1.62 19.78 -11.20
CA LEU A 95 1.94 19.85 -9.77
C LEU A 95 1.19 20.99 -9.06
N ALA A 96 0.96 22.13 -9.72
CA ALA A 96 0.25 23.27 -9.14
C ALA A 96 -1.28 23.09 -9.10
N GLU A 97 -1.87 22.48 -10.12
CA GLU A 97 -3.32 22.28 -10.24
C GLU A 97 -3.77 20.90 -9.70
N GLY A 98 -2.84 19.97 -9.56
CA GLY A 98 -3.08 18.60 -9.17
C GLY A 98 -3.57 18.46 -7.74
N LYS A 99 -4.56 17.57 -7.56
CA LYS A 99 -5.03 17.13 -6.25
C LYS A 99 -5.03 15.63 -6.15
N HIS A 100 -4.64 15.13 -4.99
CA HIS A 100 -4.78 13.73 -4.64
C HIS A 100 -6.22 13.41 -4.27
N ALA A 101 -6.61 12.12 -4.34
CA ALA A 101 -7.94 11.66 -3.99
C ALA A 101 -8.35 11.97 -2.54
N SER A 102 -7.38 12.20 -1.64
CA SER A 102 -7.61 12.65 -0.26
C SER A 102 -7.99 14.13 -0.13
N GLY A 103 -7.98 14.89 -1.23
CA GLY A 103 -8.24 16.34 -1.25
C GLY A 103 -7.00 17.22 -1.07
N LEU A 104 -5.87 16.62 -0.67
CA LEU A 104 -4.57 17.29 -0.57
C LEU A 104 -4.07 17.77 -1.95
N THR A 105 -3.41 18.91 -1.96
CA THR A 105 -2.58 19.36 -3.10
C THR A 105 -1.42 18.39 -3.33
N LEU A 106 -0.86 18.36 -4.55
CA LEU A 106 0.32 17.55 -4.79
C LEU A 106 1.54 18.01 -3.99
N GLY A 107 1.69 19.31 -3.69
CA GLY A 107 2.74 19.81 -2.79
C GLY A 107 2.67 19.21 -1.38
N GLU A 108 1.47 19.17 -0.78
CA GLU A 108 1.26 18.54 0.53
C GLU A 108 1.56 17.02 0.50
N VAL A 109 1.24 16.34 -0.61
CA VAL A 109 1.55 14.91 -0.78
C VAL A 109 3.06 14.69 -0.92
N VAL A 110 3.76 15.56 -1.66
CA VAL A 110 5.22 15.53 -1.79
C VAL A 110 5.88 15.64 -0.41
N GLN A 111 5.41 16.57 0.43
CA GLN A 111 5.89 16.70 1.80
C GLN A 111 5.69 15.41 2.59
N LYS A 112 4.49 14.80 2.53
CA LYS A 112 4.19 13.55 3.26
C LYS A 112 5.06 12.38 2.80
N ASP A 113 5.34 12.29 1.50
CA ASP A 113 6.23 11.27 0.94
C ASP A 113 7.69 11.48 1.42
N LEU A 114 8.17 12.73 1.48
CA LEU A 114 9.50 13.07 2.02
C LEU A 114 9.63 12.81 3.53
N GLU A 115 8.61 13.17 4.32
CA GLU A 115 8.50 12.83 5.75
C GLU A 115 8.60 11.32 5.96
N THR A 116 7.90 10.55 5.13
CA THR A 116 7.93 9.08 5.17
C THR A 116 9.31 8.51 4.86
N ILE A 117 9.99 9.05 3.85
CA ILE A 117 11.36 8.66 3.51
C ILE A 117 12.29 8.92 4.70
N ARG A 118 12.22 10.12 5.30
CA ARG A 118 13.10 10.52 6.41
C ARG A 118 12.88 9.68 7.67
N ASP A 119 11.65 9.25 7.92
CA ASP A 119 11.29 8.39 9.06
C ASP A 119 11.79 6.94 8.88
N ARG A 120 11.77 6.42 7.65
CA ARG A 120 11.90 4.98 7.40
C ARG A 120 13.22 4.55 6.80
N ASP A 121 13.90 5.45 6.07
CA ASP A 121 15.18 5.16 5.45
C ASP A 121 16.34 5.71 6.31
N PRO A 122 17.06 4.85 7.05
CA PRO A 122 18.21 5.29 7.86
C PRO A 122 19.36 5.84 7.01
N ALA A 123 19.40 5.56 5.70
CA ALA A 123 20.40 6.08 4.77
C ALA A 123 20.03 7.46 4.20
N CYS A 124 18.88 8.03 4.58
CA CYS A 124 18.48 9.38 4.18
C CYS A 124 18.99 10.44 5.18
N PRO A 125 20.07 11.19 4.90
CA PRO A 125 20.61 12.15 5.84
C PRO A 125 19.77 13.43 5.98
N SER A 126 19.02 13.80 4.95
CA SER A 126 18.26 15.06 4.88
C SER A 126 17.14 15.00 3.83
N PHE A 127 16.15 15.90 3.94
CA PHE A 127 15.09 16.01 2.94
C PHE A 127 15.63 16.46 1.57
N ALA A 128 16.59 17.39 1.57
CA ALA A 128 17.29 17.80 0.34
C ALA A 128 17.98 16.62 -0.35
N HIS A 129 18.59 15.70 0.40
CA HIS A 129 19.22 14.50 -0.17
C HIS A 129 18.19 13.59 -0.86
N ALA A 130 17.07 13.29 -0.19
CA ALA A 130 16.00 12.49 -0.78
C ALA A 130 15.42 13.17 -2.04
N PHE A 131 15.13 14.47 -1.96
CA PHE A 131 14.59 15.24 -3.08
C PHE A 131 15.51 15.21 -4.31
N LEU A 132 16.82 15.34 -4.12
CA LEU A 132 17.78 15.39 -5.22
C LEU A 132 18.03 14.02 -5.84
N HIS A 133 18.10 12.95 -5.03
CA HIS A 133 18.75 11.70 -5.43
C HIS A 133 17.84 10.48 -5.45
N PHE A 134 16.73 10.46 -4.71
CA PHE A 134 15.95 9.24 -4.56
C PHE A 134 15.00 9.05 -5.75
N LYS A 135 15.41 8.21 -6.69
CA LYS A 135 14.63 7.96 -7.91
C LYS A 135 13.24 7.38 -7.66
N GLY A 136 13.05 6.63 -6.56
CA GLY A 136 11.73 6.12 -6.18
C GLY A 136 10.75 7.23 -5.81
N PHE A 137 11.26 8.24 -5.08
CA PHE A 137 10.52 9.47 -4.82
C PHE A 137 10.20 10.21 -6.12
N LEU A 138 11.22 10.49 -6.95
CA LEU A 138 11.05 11.24 -8.20
C LEU A 138 10.08 10.54 -9.17
N GLY A 139 10.21 9.22 -9.35
CA GLY A 139 9.31 8.42 -10.17
C GLY A 139 7.88 8.43 -9.65
N LEU A 140 7.68 8.36 -8.33
CA LEU A 140 6.35 8.46 -7.73
C LEU A 140 5.71 9.84 -7.97
N GLN A 141 6.47 10.93 -7.80
CA GLN A 141 5.90 12.27 -8.04
C GLN A 141 5.58 12.52 -9.52
N ALA A 142 6.43 12.02 -10.43
CA ALA A 142 6.13 12.03 -11.86
C ALA A 142 4.88 11.21 -12.20
N HIS A 143 4.68 10.06 -11.54
CA HIS A 143 3.43 9.30 -11.65
C HIS A 143 2.23 10.10 -11.18
N ARG A 144 2.31 10.83 -10.05
CA ARG A 144 1.18 11.65 -9.57
C ARG A 144 0.78 12.74 -10.57
N ALA A 145 1.77 13.39 -11.20
CA ALA A 145 1.50 14.33 -12.31
C ALA A 145 0.84 13.62 -13.50
N SER A 146 1.34 12.44 -13.87
CA SER A 146 0.76 11.59 -14.94
C SER A 146 -0.67 11.14 -14.62
N HIS A 147 -0.94 10.74 -13.37
CA HIS A 147 -2.24 10.31 -12.88
C HIS A 147 -3.27 11.43 -12.96
N TRP A 148 -2.89 12.65 -12.57
CA TRP A 148 -3.76 13.82 -12.72
C TRP A 148 -4.07 14.12 -14.20
N LEU A 149 -3.05 14.08 -15.07
CA LEU A 149 -3.25 14.24 -16.52
C LEU A 149 -4.18 13.15 -17.10
N TRP A 150 -4.06 11.92 -16.61
CA TRP A 150 -4.89 10.79 -17.03
C TRP A 150 -6.34 10.93 -16.60
N THR A 151 -6.59 11.33 -15.34
CA THR A 151 -7.91 11.28 -14.71
C THR A 151 -8.67 12.60 -14.81
N ALA A 152 -8.03 13.73 -14.52
CA ALA A 152 -8.67 15.03 -14.39
C ALA A 152 -8.56 15.87 -15.67
N ASP A 153 -7.39 15.90 -16.33
CA ASP A 153 -7.17 16.71 -17.56
C ASP A 153 -7.48 15.92 -18.86
N ASN A 154 -7.75 14.61 -18.74
CA ASN A 154 -8.05 13.68 -19.85
C ASN A 154 -6.99 13.67 -20.98
N LYS A 155 -5.71 13.87 -20.64
CA LYS A 155 -4.55 13.87 -21.56
C LYS A 155 -3.85 12.51 -21.58
N LYS A 156 -4.60 11.44 -21.83
CA LYS A 156 -4.10 10.05 -21.74
C LYS A 156 -2.81 9.79 -22.55
N PRO A 157 -2.65 10.23 -23.82
CA PRO A 157 -1.41 10.01 -24.55
C PRO A 157 -0.18 10.66 -23.91
N LEU A 158 -0.36 11.84 -23.31
CA LEU A 158 0.71 12.54 -22.59
C LEU A 158 1.05 11.84 -21.27
N ALA A 159 0.04 11.36 -20.55
CA ALA A 159 0.25 10.57 -19.34
C ALA A 159 0.99 9.25 -19.63
N SER A 160 0.66 8.55 -20.73
CA SER A 160 1.39 7.38 -21.20
C SER A 160 2.83 7.71 -21.63
N LEU A 161 3.06 8.87 -22.24
CA LEU A 161 4.42 9.34 -22.53
C LEU A 161 5.22 9.55 -21.23
N ILE A 162 4.62 10.14 -20.20
CA ILE A 162 5.27 10.29 -18.89
C ILE A 162 5.59 8.92 -18.29
N GLN A 163 4.66 7.95 -18.33
CA GLN A 163 4.93 6.57 -17.90
C GLN A 163 6.16 5.98 -18.60
N ALA A 164 6.25 6.11 -19.93
CA ALA A 164 7.41 5.62 -20.68
C ALA A 164 8.72 6.29 -20.23
N ARG A 165 8.70 7.61 -19.99
CA ARG A 165 9.87 8.34 -19.48
C ARG A 165 10.23 7.94 -18.05
N ILE A 166 9.27 7.66 -17.17
CA ILE A 166 9.52 7.14 -15.81
C ILE A 166 10.22 5.78 -15.90
N SER A 167 9.77 4.90 -16.81
CA SER A 167 10.38 3.59 -17.05
C SER A 167 11.83 3.73 -17.50
N GLU A 168 12.11 4.61 -18.47
CA GLU A 168 13.47 4.82 -18.97
C GLU A 168 14.39 5.54 -17.98
N ALA A 169 13.91 6.59 -17.30
CA ALA A 169 14.75 7.45 -16.44
C ALA A 169 14.95 6.89 -15.03
N PHE A 170 13.94 6.17 -14.50
CA PHE A 170 13.94 5.71 -13.11
C PHE A 170 13.89 4.18 -12.97
N ALA A 171 13.70 3.44 -14.08
CA ALA A 171 13.50 2.00 -14.10
C ALA A 171 12.27 1.58 -13.27
N MET A 172 11.18 2.35 -13.39
CA MET A 172 9.89 2.09 -12.75
C MET A 172 8.79 2.15 -13.81
N ASP A 173 7.92 1.14 -13.88
CA ASP A 173 6.78 1.15 -14.79
C ASP A 173 5.47 1.22 -14.00
N ILE A 174 4.91 2.42 -13.88
CA ILE A 174 3.67 2.67 -13.14
C ILE A 174 2.64 3.19 -14.10
N HIS A 175 1.58 2.42 -14.31
CA HIS A 175 0.50 2.81 -15.20
C HIS A 175 -0.22 4.07 -14.66
N PRO A 176 -0.51 5.11 -15.47
CA PRO A 176 -1.09 6.37 -14.99
C PRO A 176 -2.43 6.21 -14.26
N ALA A 177 -3.22 5.19 -14.58
CA ALA A 177 -4.48 4.90 -13.87
C ALA A 177 -4.32 4.28 -12.47
N ALA A 178 -3.12 3.78 -12.13
CA ALA A 178 -2.86 3.18 -10.82
C ALA A 178 -3.07 4.20 -9.71
N ARG A 179 -3.75 3.79 -8.64
CA ARG A 179 -4.09 4.65 -7.50
C ARG A 179 -3.09 4.42 -6.39
N ILE A 180 -2.32 5.45 -6.05
CA ILE A 180 -1.27 5.35 -5.02
C ILE A 180 -1.55 6.39 -3.94
N GLY A 181 -1.69 5.94 -2.71
CA GLY A 181 -1.97 6.76 -1.53
C GLY A 181 -0.85 7.72 -1.16
N VAL A 182 -0.97 8.32 0.03
CA VAL A 182 -0.05 9.33 0.57
C VAL A 182 0.95 8.69 1.53
N GLY A 183 2.17 9.23 1.59
CA GLY A 183 3.22 8.69 2.46
C GLY A 183 3.68 7.32 1.99
N VAL A 184 3.86 7.16 0.67
CA VAL A 184 4.32 5.90 0.08
C VAL A 184 5.81 5.99 -0.17
N LEU A 185 6.55 5.01 0.37
CA LEU A 185 7.98 4.85 0.11
C LEU A 185 8.19 3.79 -0.96
N ILE A 186 8.81 4.17 -2.08
CA ILE A 186 9.34 3.23 -3.07
C ILE A 186 10.85 3.25 -2.94
N ASP A 187 11.40 2.36 -2.11
CA ASP A 187 12.82 2.37 -1.76
C ASP A 187 13.64 1.57 -2.78
N HIS A 188 14.77 2.15 -3.18
CA HIS A 188 15.64 1.77 -4.32
C HIS A 188 14.96 1.76 -5.70
N ALA A 189 13.69 1.35 -5.79
CA ALA A 189 12.73 1.47 -6.88
C ALA A 189 13.03 0.75 -8.20
N THR A 190 14.27 0.35 -8.47
CA THR A 190 14.65 -0.35 -9.71
C THR A 190 13.77 -1.57 -9.95
N GLY A 191 13.15 -1.66 -11.13
CA GLY A 191 12.33 -2.81 -11.53
C GLY A 191 10.96 -2.87 -10.86
N VAL A 192 10.49 -1.79 -10.23
CA VAL A 192 9.11 -1.73 -9.72
C VAL A 192 8.13 -1.62 -10.89
N VAL A 193 7.11 -2.48 -10.89
CA VAL A 193 6.04 -2.52 -11.89
C VAL A 193 4.68 -2.44 -11.19
N ILE A 194 3.84 -1.47 -11.54
CA ILE A 194 2.51 -1.28 -10.96
C ILE A 194 1.48 -1.10 -12.08
N GLY A 195 0.59 -2.08 -12.22
CA GLY A 195 -0.37 -2.12 -13.31
C GLY A 195 -1.60 -1.23 -13.14
N GLU A 196 -2.36 -1.11 -14.22
CA GLU A 196 -3.45 -0.15 -14.42
C GLU A 196 -4.49 -0.07 -13.29
N THR A 197 -4.95 -1.21 -12.80
CA THR A 197 -6.05 -1.27 -11.82
C THR A 197 -5.56 -1.46 -10.39
N ALA A 198 -4.24 -1.35 -10.18
CA ALA A 198 -3.65 -1.50 -8.85
C ALA A 198 -4.08 -0.35 -7.94
N ALA A 199 -4.23 -0.67 -6.66
CA ALA A 199 -4.42 0.33 -5.61
C ALA A 199 -3.39 0.09 -4.50
N VAL A 200 -2.65 1.12 -4.13
CA VAL A 200 -1.68 1.11 -3.03
C VAL A 200 -2.17 2.06 -1.95
N GLY A 201 -2.41 1.55 -0.74
CA GLY A 201 -2.89 2.33 0.39
C GLY A 201 -1.84 3.30 0.95
N ASP A 202 -2.31 4.22 1.80
CA ASP A 202 -1.44 5.19 2.47
C ASP A 202 -0.39 4.50 3.34
N GLY A 203 0.79 5.10 3.45
CA GLY A 203 1.83 4.60 4.34
C GLY A 203 2.50 3.32 3.88
N CYS A 204 2.23 2.79 2.68
CA CYS A 204 2.89 1.57 2.19
C CYS A 204 4.38 1.79 1.90
N THR A 205 5.17 0.74 2.07
CA THR A 205 6.57 0.70 1.60
C THR A 205 6.76 -0.44 0.61
N LEU A 206 7.27 -0.14 -0.58
CA LEU A 206 7.64 -1.09 -1.62
C LEU A 206 9.16 -1.02 -1.84
N LEU A 207 9.84 -2.16 -1.79
CA LEU A 207 11.25 -2.25 -2.14
C LEU A 207 11.43 -2.41 -3.67
N HIS A 208 12.67 -2.42 -4.14
CA HIS A 208 12.99 -2.66 -5.55
C HIS A 208 12.48 -4.01 -6.07
N GLY A 209 12.26 -4.12 -7.38
CA GLY A 209 11.84 -5.33 -8.06
C GLY A 209 10.41 -5.79 -7.75
N VAL A 210 9.63 -5.00 -7.01
CA VAL A 210 8.25 -5.34 -6.66
C VAL A 210 7.35 -5.25 -7.88
N THR A 211 6.54 -6.29 -8.11
CA THR A 211 5.53 -6.32 -9.17
C THR A 211 4.13 -6.39 -8.59
N LEU A 212 3.29 -5.41 -8.90
CA LEU A 212 1.84 -5.41 -8.70
C LEU A 212 1.16 -5.65 -10.06
N GLY A 213 1.11 -6.93 -10.45
CA GLY A 213 0.83 -7.36 -11.83
C GLY A 213 -0.53 -7.99 -12.03
N GLY A 214 -0.96 -8.07 -13.29
CA GLY A 214 -2.18 -8.77 -13.69
C GLY A 214 -1.99 -10.27 -13.85
N THR A 215 -3.11 -11.01 -13.91
CA THR A 215 -3.14 -12.39 -14.42
C THR A 215 -4.03 -12.47 -15.65
N GLY A 216 -3.67 -13.31 -16.62
CA GLY A 216 -4.45 -13.52 -17.84
C GLY A 216 -4.45 -12.33 -18.81
N LYS A 217 -5.50 -12.24 -19.63
CA LYS A 217 -5.67 -11.25 -20.71
C LYS A 217 -6.95 -10.43 -20.60
N GLU A 218 -7.65 -10.54 -19.48
CA GLU A 218 -8.92 -9.86 -19.27
C GLU A 218 -8.72 -8.39 -18.96
N THR A 219 -9.64 -7.53 -19.39
CA THR A 219 -9.55 -6.07 -19.23
C THR A 219 -10.18 -5.56 -17.93
N GLU A 220 -10.68 -6.48 -17.09
CA GLU A 220 -11.34 -6.14 -15.83
C GLU A 220 -10.35 -5.71 -14.74
N ASP A 221 -10.87 -5.52 -13.53
CA ASP A 221 -10.03 -5.28 -12.36
C ASP A 221 -9.17 -6.51 -12.07
N ARG A 222 -7.88 -6.42 -12.40
CA ARG A 222 -6.96 -7.57 -12.50
C ARG A 222 -5.67 -7.41 -11.71
N HIS A 223 -5.46 -6.30 -11.01
CA HIS A 223 -4.22 -6.00 -10.30
C HIS A 223 -4.43 -5.92 -8.78
N PRO A 224 -3.37 -5.99 -7.96
CA PRO A 224 -3.49 -6.06 -6.51
C PRO A 224 -4.08 -4.81 -5.84
N LYS A 225 -4.65 -5.01 -4.65
CA LYS A 225 -5.16 -3.96 -3.74
C LYS A 225 -4.44 -4.06 -2.41
N LEU A 226 -3.52 -3.14 -2.14
CA LEU A 226 -2.81 -3.06 -0.87
C LEU A 226 -3.56 -2.11 0.08
N GLY A 227 -3.81 -2.58 1.30
CA GLY A 227 -4.30 -1.77 2.40
C GLY A 227 -3.26 -0.76 2.90
N LYS A 228 -3.55 -0.08 3.99
CA LYS A 228 -2.62 0.91 4.58
C LYS A 228 -1.42 0.23 5.21
N ASN A 229 -0.27 0.90 5.23
CA ASN A 229 0.93 0.48 5.97
C ASN A 229 1.45 -0.92 5.61
N VAL A 230 1.22 -1.39 4.39
CA VAL A 230 1.75 -2.68 3.91
C VAL A 230 3.24 -2.53 3.61
N LEU A 231 4.03 -3.51 4.08
CA LEU A 231 5.44 -3.65 3.70
C LEU A 231 5.58 -4.74 2.64
N VAL A 232 6.14 -4.40 1.48
CA VAL A 232 6.44 -5.36 0.40
C VAL A 232 7.93 -5.46 0.16
N GLY A 233 8.48 -6.61 0.53
CA GLY A 233 9.89 -6.99 0.41
C GLY A 233 10.44 -6.94 -1.02
N ALA A 234 11.77 -6.83 -1.12
CA ALA A 234 12.47 -6.73 -2.40
C ALA A 234 12.14 -7.92 -3.33
N GLY A 235 11.84 -7.63 -4.59
CA GLY A 235 11.58 -8.64 -5.63
C GLY A 235 10.25 -9.41 -5.47
N ALA A 236 9.37 -9.02 -4.55
CA ALA A 236 8.10 -9.70 -4.39
C ALA A 236 7.17 -9.47 -5.59
N SER A 237 6.48 -10.52 -6.03
CA SER A 237 5.49 -10.46 -7.11
C SER A 237 4.11 -10.77 -6.55
N ILE A 238 3.18 -9.82 -6.70
CA ILE A 238 1.79 -9.93 -6.28
C ILE A 238 0.95 -9.86 -7.54
N LEU A 239 0.30 -10.97 -7.90
CA LEU A 239 -0.33 -11.15 -9.21
C LEU A 239 -1.83 -11.41 -9.09
N GLY A 240 -2.61 -10.71 -9.93
CA GLY A 240 -4.06 -10.84 -9.99
C GLY A 240 -4.77 -9.83 -9.09
N ASN A 241 -6.11 -9.86 -9.12
CA ASN A 241 -6.93 -9.01 -8.25
C ASN A 241 -7.01 -9.58 -6.83
N VAL A 242 -5.87 -9.56 -6.15
CA VAL A 242 -5.73 -10.02 -4.77
C VAL A 242 -5.68 -8.83 -3.80
N LYS A 243 -6.21 -9.03 -2.61
CA LYS A 243 -6.20 -8.07 -1.51
C LYS A 243 -5.08 -8.38 -0.53
N ILE A 244 -4.29 -7.38 -0.23
CA ILE A 244 -3.27 -7.41 0.83
C ILE A 244 -3.78 -6.53 1.95
N GLY A 245 -4.16 -7.13 3.07
CA GLY A 245 -4.76 -6.44 4.20
C GLY A 245 -3.83 -5.36 4.78
N GLU A 246 -4.42 -4.40 5.47
CA GLU A 246 -3.64 -3.34 6.12
C GLU A 246 -2.62 -3.90 7.13
N GLY A 247 -1.47 -3.25 7.23
CA GLY A 247 -0.39 -3.68 8.10
C GLY A 247 0.17 -5.07 7.78
N ALA A 248 -0.11 -5.63 6.60
CA ALA A 248 0.49 -6.90 6.19
C ALA A 248 1.96 -6.73 5.78
N LYS A 249 2.72 -7.83 5.89
CA LYS A 249 4.13 -7.93 5.48
C LYS A 249 4.27 -9.02 4.43
N VAL A 250 4.71 -8.64 3.23
CA VAL A 250 5.08 -9.57 2.16
C VAL A 250 6.60 -9.68 2.14
N GLY A 251 7.13 -10.88 2.36
CA GLY A 251 8.58 -11.11 2.39
C GLY A 251 9.24 -10.89 1.04
N ALA A 252 10.56 -10.70 1.05
CA ALA A 252 11.35 -10.60 -0.16
C ALA A 252 11.18 -11.84 -1.05
N ALA A 253 11.16 -11.61 -2.37
CA ALA A 253 10.98 -12.62 -3.41
C ALA A 253 9.73 -13.52 -3.27
N ALA A 254 8.73 -13.08 -2.50
CA ALA A 254 7.49 -13.84 -2.36
C ALA A 254 6.63 -13.76 -3.64
N LEU A 255 5.95 -14.87 -3.99
CA LEU A 255 4.97 -14.92 -5.08
C LEU A 255 3.56 -15.03 -4.50
N VAL A 256 2.84 -13.91 -4.42
CA VAL A 256 1.50 -13.84 -3.84
C VAL A 256 0.46 -14.01 -4.95
N LEU A 257 -0.37 -15.06 -4.81
CA LEU A 257 -1.43 -15.43 -5.76
C LEU A 257 -2.83 -15.47 -5.10
N THR A 258 -2.90 -15.23 -3.80
CA THR A 258 -4.13 -15.25 -3.00
C THR A 258 -4.13 -14.10 -2.01
N ASP A 259 -5.31 -13.70 -1.55
CA ASP A 259 -5.46 -12.65 -0.54
C ASP A 259 -4.61 -12.93 0.71
N ILE A 260 -4.03 -11.86 1.27
CA ILE A 260 -3.26 -11.88 2.52
C ILE A 260 -4.05 -11.10 3.57
N PRO A 261 -4.38 -11.69 4.74
CA PRO A 261 -5.11 -10.99 5.79
C PRO A 261 -4.38 -9.76 6.35
N ALA A 262 -5.13 -8.88 6.99
CA ALA A 262 -4.55 -7.74 7.70
C ALA A 262 -3.58 -8.20 8.79
N HIS A 263 -2.51 -7.43 9.01
CA HIS A 263 -1.45 -7.72 9.98
C HIS A 263 -0.74 -9.06 9.80
N ALA A 264 -0.97 -9.78 8.70
CA ALA A 264 -0.35 -11.07 8.43
C ALA A 264 1.03 -10.91 7.78
N THR A 265 1.93 -11.88 8.00
CA THR A 265 3.20 -11.99 7.29
C THR A 265 3.19 -13.18 6.35
N ALA A 266 3.42 -12.93 5.06
CA ALA A 266 3.43 -13.95 4.00
C ALA A 266 4.78 -14.01 3.29
N VAL A 267 5.32 -15.22 3.11
CA VAL A 267 6.64 -15.46 2.49
C VAL A 267 6.62 -16.68 1.57
N GLY A 268 7.60 -16.79 0.67
CA GLY A 268 7.82 -17.95 -0.19
C GLY A 268 7.16 -17.87 -1.56
N SER A 269 7.34 -18.91 -2.38
CA SER A 269 6.81 -18.99 -3.75
C SER A 269 6.21 -20.38 -4.00
N PRO A 270 4.87 -20.51 -4.11
CA PRO A 270 3.87 -19.49 -3.81
C PRO A 270 3.87 -19.08 -2.33
N ALA A 271 3.50 -17.84 -2.05
CA ALA A 271 3.52 -17.27 -0.72
C ALA A 271 2.52 -17.96 0.20
N LYS A 272 2.91 -18.18 1.44
CA LYS A 272 2.05 -18.69 2.52
C LYS A 272 2.17 -17.77 3.71
N VAL A 273 1.05 -17.57 4.41
CA VAL A 273 1.06 -16.85 5.68
C VAL A 273 1.80 -17.70 6.71
N VAL A 274 2.84 -17.12 7.33
CA VAL A 274 3.69 -17.78 8.33
C VAL A 274 3.45 -17.28 9.74
N GLY A 275 2.73 -16.17 9.89
CA GLY A 275 2.44 -15.59 11.19
C GLY A 275 1.78 -14.23 11.11
N ARG A 276 1.63 -13.60 12.27
CA ARG A 276 1.12 -12.22 12.42
C ARG A 276 2.25 -11.27 12.78
N SER A 277 2.26 -10.08 12.20
CA SER A 277 3.14 -9.00 12.59
C SER A 277 2.91 -8.63 14.06
N LYS A 278 3.98 -8.43 14.82
CA LYS A 278 3.94 -7.81 16.16
C LYS A 278 3.81 -6.29 16.10
N GLU A 279 4.01 -5.71 14.92
CA GLU A 279 4.06 -4.28 14.67
C GLU A 279 2.73 -3.84 14.08
N ASP A 280 2.17 -2.75 14.59
CA ASP A 280 0.95 -2.14 14.06
C ASP A 280 1.14 -1.62 12.63
N SER A 281 2.35 -1.15 12.30
CA SER A 281 2.75 -0.67 10.98
C SER A 281 4.11 -1.27 10.57
N PRO A 282 4.13 -2.42 9.89
CA PRO A 282 5.38 -3.01 9.40
C PRO A 282 6.14 -2.12 8.43
N ALA A 283 5.40 -1.33 7.64
CA ALA A 283 5.98 -0.41 6.68
C ALA A 283 6.85 0.68 7.34
N SER A 284 6.60 1.07 8.59
CA SER A 284 7.45 2.02 9.32
C SER A 284 8.66 1.37 9.97
N LYS A 285 8.57 0.10 10.35
CA LYS A 285 9.65 -0.62 11.05
C LYS A 285 10.68 -1.25 10.12
N MET A 286 10.31 -1.50 8.86
CA MET A 286 11.21 -2.03 7.82
C MET A 286 11.90 -3.36 8.21
N ASP A 287 11.33 -4.15 9.13
CA ASP A 287 11.87 -5.47 9.51
C ASP A 287 11.67 -6.50 8.39
N GLN A 288 12.72 -6.69 7.58
CA GLN A 288 12.74 -7.59 6.42
C GLN A 288 12.87 -9.07 6.78
N ILE A 289 13.44 -9.39 7.94
CA ILE A 289 13.79 -10.77 8.32
C ILE A 289 12.74 -11.44 9.21
N CYS A 290 11.56 -10.83 9.31
CA CYS A 290 10.42 -11.37 10.03
C CYS A 290 10.73 -11.69 11.52
N LYS A 291 11.63 -10.93 12.15
CA LYS A 291 11.95 -11.06 13.59
C LYS A 291 10.71 -10.76 14.44
N ASN A 292 9.93 -9.76 14.01
CA ASN A 292 8.75 -9.29 14.71
C ASN A 292 7.48 -9.97 14.20
N VAL A 293 7.50 -11.31 14.17
CA VAL A 293 6.36 -12.13 13.72
C VAL A 293 6.03 -13.18 14.79
N TYR A 294 4.75 -13.29 15.15
CA TYR A 294 4.23 -14.46 15.85
C TYR A 294 4.08 -15.59 14.84
N LEU A 295 5.03 -16.53 14.82
CA LEU A 295 4.97 -17.67 13.91
C LEU A 295 3.83 -18.59 14.27
N PHE A 296 3.06 -19.01 13.25
CA PHE A 296 2.09 -20.07 13.44
C PHE A 296 2.83 -21.40 13.72
N PRO A 297 2.46 -22.14 14.78
CA PRO A 297 3.14 -23.38 15.14
C PRO A 297 3.03 -24.41 14.00
N LYS A 298 4.17 -25.02 13.64
CA LYS A 298 4.24 -26.05 12.58
C LYS A 298 3.52 -27.36 12.92
N LYS A 299 3.19 -27.59 14.19
CA LYS A 299 2.46 -28.77 14.67
C LYS A 299 1.12 -28.36 15.24
N ALA A 300 0.06 -28.90 14.64
CA ALA A 300 -1.28 -28.84 15.19
C ALA A 300 -1.33 -29.73 16.44
N HIS A 301 -1.80 -29.17 17.56
CA HIS A 301 -2.30 -29.91 18.72
C HIS A 301 -3.67 -30.53 18.41
N TRP A 302 -3.91 -31.71 18.95
CA TRP A 302 -4.92 -32.68 18.52
C TRP A 302 -6.39 -32.39 18.89
N PHE A 303 -6.69 -31.25 19.55
CA PHE A 303 -7.97 -31.08 20.26
C PHE A 303 -8.97 -30.03 19.76
N CYS A 304 -8.77 -29.40 18.60
CA CYS A 304 -9.79 -28.51 18.03
C CYS A 304 -10.74 -29.32 17.11
N PRO A 305 -12.08 -29.32 17.31
CA PRO A 305 -13.03 -30.09 16.50
C PRO A 305 -13.10 -29.61 15.04
N PHE A 306 -12.55 -28.44 14.74
CA PHE A 306 -12.37 -27.94 13.38
C PHE A 306 -11.01 -28.29 12.75
N ARG A 307 -10.12 -29.00 13.47
CA ARG A 307 -8.70 -29.19 13.09
C ARG A 307 -8.40 -30.47 12.32
N THR A 308 -9.30 -31.46 12.26
CA THR A 308 -9.09 -32.71 11.49
C THR A 308 -9.38 -32.57 9.99
N LEU A 309 -9.36 -31.35 9.46
CA LEU A 309 -9.87 -31.09 8.12
C LEU A 309 -8.79 -30.49 7.22
N ASP A 310 -8.18 -31.42 6.49
CA ASP A 310 -7.26 -31.31 5.37
C ASP A 310 -5.86 -30.71 5.63
N VAL A 311 -4.90 -31.63 5.76
CA VAL A 311 -3.46 -31.35 5.82
C VAL A 311 -2.96 -30.62 4.56
N ALA A 312 -3.74 -30.60 3.46
CA ALA A 312 -3.45 -29.86 2.25
C ALA A 312 -3.73 -28.34 2.34
N GLN A 313 -4.57 -27.86 3.27
CA GLN A 313 -5.00 -26.45 3.32
C GLN A 313 -4.58 -25.64 4.56
N ARG A 314 -3.52 -26.05 5.28
CA ARG A 314 -2.69 -25.21 6.18
C ARG A 314 -3.41 -24.07 6.97
N GLY A 315 -4.48 -24.40 7.70
CA GLY A 315 -4.82 -23.74 8.97
C GLY A 315 -5.67 -22.46 8.94
N PHE A 316 -6.42 -22.16 7.88
CA PHE A 316 -7.47 -21.14 7.93
C PHE A 316 -8.83 -21.77 7.59
N LEU A 317 -9.88 -21.43 8.35
CA LEU A 317 -11.25 -21.82 8.06
C LEU A 317 -12.04 -20.55 7.79
N SER A 318 -12.61 -20.40 6.60
CA SER A 318 -13.57 -19.33 6.37
C SER A 318 -14.91 -19.66 7.04
N PRO A 319 -15.75 -18.66 7.35
CA PRO A 319 -17.12 -18.92 7.80
C PRO A 319 -17.92 -19.84 6.86
N GLN A 320 -17.63 -19.77 5.55
CA GLN A 320 -18.25 -20.65 4.55
C GLN A 320 -17.81 -22.11 4.72
N ASP A 321 -16.53 -22.36 5.02
CA ASP A 321 -16.00 -23.71 5.26
C ASP A 321 -16.60 -24.33 6.53
N VAL A 322 -16.73 -23.53 7.60
CA VAL A 322 -17.39 -23.96 8.84
C VAL A 322 -18.86 -24.31 8.57
N PHE A 323 -19.55 -23.49 7.78
CA PHE A 323 -20.96 -23.69 7.41
C PHE A 323 -21.17 -24.97 6.61
N GLU A 324 -20.36 -25.21 5.57
CA GLU A 324 -20.48 -26.39 4.73
C GLU A 324 -20.22 -27.69 5.52
N LYS A 325 -19.28 -27.66 6.48
CA LYS A 325 -18.97 -28.81 7.34
C LYS A 325 -20.09 -29.11 8.34
N LEU A 326 -20.67 -28.08 8.96
CA LEU A 326 -21.82 -28.27 9.85
C LEU A 326 -22.99 -28.88 9.06
N LYS A 327 -23.22 -28.41 7.83
CA LYS A 327 -24.18 -29.04 6.91
C LYS A 327 -23.84 -30.50 6.57
N GLN A 328 -22.58 -30.83 6.28
CA GLN A 328 -22.14 -32.22 6.02
C GLN A 328 -22.39 -33.15 7.22
N LYS A 329 -22.42 -32.60 8.44
CA LYS A 329 -22.76 -33.34 9.67
C LYS A 329 -24.26 -33.33 9.98
N ASN A 330 -25.11 -32.93 9.03
CA ASN A 330 -26.57 -32.80 9.20
C ASN A 330 -26.96 -31.89 10.38
N ILE A 331 -26.21 -30.82 10.60
CA ILE A 331 -26.55 -29.74 11.53
C ILE A 331 -27.11 -28.60 10.66
N ASP A 332 -28.40 -28.34 10.78
CA ASP A 332 -29.08 -27.29 10.02
C ASP A 332 -28.86 -25.95 10.72
N VAL A 333 -27.92 -25.16 10.21
CA VAL A 333 -27.54 -23.84 10.74
C VAL A 333 -27.62 -22.83 9.61
N SER A 334 -27.90 -21.56 9.91
CA SER A 334 -27.80 -20.50 8.89
C SER A 334 -26.35 -20.02 8.74
N ILE A 335 -25.98 -19.51 7.57
CA ILE A 335 -24.65 -18.90 7.36
C ILE A 335 -24.43 -17.71 8.29
N SER A 336 -25.49 -16.98 8.65
CA SER A 336 -25.46 -15.88 9.59
C SER A 336 -25.06 -16.34 11.00
N ASP A 337 -25.61 -17.46 11.47
CA ASP A 337 -25.26 -18.04 12.77
C ASP A 337 -23.79 -18.47 12.81
N VAL A 338 -23.28 -19.02 11.70
CA VAL A 338 -21.88 -19.47 11.58
C VAL A 338 -20.90 -18.30 11.56
N VAL A 339 -21.25 -17.23 10.85
CA VAL A 339 -20.47 -15.98 10.84
C VAL A 339 -20.43 -15.36 12.23
N GLU A 340 -21.56 -15.34 12.95
CA GLU A 340 -21.63 -14.84 14.33
C GLU A 340 -20.76 -15.68 15.29
N ILE A 341 -20.82 -17.00 15.18
CA ILE A 341 -19.96 -17.93 15.93
C ILE A 341 -18.48 -17.65 15.64
N PHE A 342 -18.14 -17.52 14.37
CA PHE A 342 -16.75 -17.32 13.95
C PHE A 342 -16.19 -16.02 14.53
N PHE A 343 -16.90 -14.90 14.42
CA PHE A 343 -16.46 -13.62 14.98
C PHE A 343 -16.39 -13.60 16.50
N LYS A 344 -17.19 -14.42 17.19
CA LYS A 344 -17.13 -14.57 18.65
C LYS A 344 -15.96 -15.42 19.11
N LEU A 345 -15.54 -16.38 18.30
CA LEU A 345 -14.43 -17.30 18.61
C LEU A 345 -13.08 -16.78 18.11
N ASP A 346 -13.04 -15.94 17.09
CA ASP A 346 -11.83 -15.29 16.58
C ASP A 346 -11.65 -13.94 17.31
N THR A 347 -11.30 -14.00 18.59
CA THR A 347 -11.32 -12.81 19.46
C THR A 347 -10.23 -11.79 19.12
N ASP A 348 -9.13 -12.24 18.50
CA ASP A 348 -8.05 -11.38 18.04
C ASP A 348 -8.16 -11.01 16.54
N HIS A 349 -9.23 -11.46 15.88
CA HIS A 349 -9.63 -11.17 14.50
C HIS A 349 -8.54 -11.55 13.48
N ASN A 350 -7.83 -12.66 13.74
CA ASN A 350 -6.72 -13.14 12.92
C ASN A 350 -7.15 -14.17 11.85
N GLY A 351 -8.45 -14.52 11.79
CA GLY A 351 -9.00 -15.51 10.87
C GLY A 351 -8.76 -16.96 11.28
N GLN A 352 -8.28 -17.19 12.51
CA GLN A 352 -8.03 -18.49 13.10
C GLN A 352 -8.62 -18.51 14.50
N ILE A 353 -9.25 -19.63 14.86
CA ILE A 353 -9.73 -19.84 16.22
C ILE A 353 -8.66 -20.67 16.95
N THR A 354 -7.97 -20.06 17.90
CA THR A 354 -7.02 -20.79 18.75
C THR A 354 -7.77 -21.70 19.74
N GLU A 355 -7.06 -22.65 20.36
CA GLU A 355 -7.65 -23.49 21.40
C GLU A 355 -8.10 -22.67 22.62
N GLN A 356 -7.33 -21.64 22.98
CA GLN A 356 -7.68 -20.74 24.07
C GLN A 356 -8.95 -19.94 23.75
N GLU A 357 -9.06 -19.39 22.55
CA GLU A 357 -10.25 -18.64 22.16
C GLU A 357 -11.47 -19.54 21.96
N PHE A 358 -11.25 -20.77 21.45
CA PHE A 358 -12.31 -21.77 21.39
C PHE A 358 -12.83 -22.11 22.77
N GLN A 359 -11.95 -22.33 23.75
CA GLN A 359 -12.33 -22.62 25.13
C GLN A 359 -13.05 -21.42 25.78
N GLN A 360 -12.61 -20.20 25.50
CA GLN A 360 -13.25 -18.98 26.01
C GLN A 360 -14.62 -18.70 25.39
N GLY A 361 -14.79 -18.99 24.10
CA GLY A 361 -16.06 -18.81 23.37
C GLY A 361 -16.94 -20.05 23.30
N TYR A 362 -16.55 -21.16 23.95
CA TYR A 362 -17.21 -22.47 23.85
C TYR A 362 -18.70 -22.41 24.24
N ASP A 363 -19.03 -21.69 25.31
CA ASP A 363 -20.41 -21.54 25.77
C ASP A 363 -21.27 -20.76 24.76
N GLN A 364 -20.67 -19.79 24.06
CA GLN A 364 -21.34 -19.01 23.03
C GLN A 364 -21.55 -19.85 21.76
N PHE A 365 -20.54 -20.63 21.38
CA PHE A 365 -20.62 -21.61 20.29
C PHE A 365 -21.75 -22.62 20.53
N LEU A 366 -21.79 -23.24 21.71
CA LEU A 366 -22.85 -24.17 22.09
C LEU A 366 -24.21 -23.50 22.19
N GLY A 367 -24.29 -22.28 22.72
CA GLY A 367 -25.53 -21.52 22.82
C GLY A 367 -26.19 -21.28 21.47
N THR A 368 -25.40 -20.96 20.45
CA THR A 368 -25.91 -20.79 19.08
C THR A 368 -26.31 -22.13 18.44
N LEU A 369 -25.51 -23.19 18.64
CA LEU A 369 -25.84 -24.51 18.10
C LEU A 369 -27.08 -25.15 18.76
N LYS A 370 -27.32 -24.92 20.05
CA LYS A 370 -28.50 -25.41 20.79
C LYS A 370 -29.83 -24.88 20.22
N LYS A 371 -29.82 -23.78 19.44
CA LYS A 371 -31.00 -23.30 18.71
C LYS A 371 -31.47 -24.29 17.63
N HIS A 372 -30.57 -25.17 17.19
CA HIS A 372 -30.75 -26.07 16.05
C HIS A 372 -30.77 -27.55 16.44
N GLY A 373 -30.83 -27.87 17.74
CA GLY A 373 -30.95 -29.24 18.24
C GLY A 373 -30.54 -29.41 19.71
N SER A 374 -30.80 -30.58 20.31
CA SER A 374 -30.35 -30.86 21.68
C SER A 374 -28.85 -31.09 21.75
N PHE A 375 -28.22 -30.72 22.86
CA PHE A 375 -26.77 -30.83 23.08
C PHE A 375 -26.23 -32.22 22.75
N LYS A 376 -26.86 -33.28 23.30
CA LYS A 376 -26.49 -34.68 23.01
C LYS A 376 -26.55 -35.02 21.52
N THR A 377 -27.55 -34.53 20.79
CA THR A 377 -27.69 -34.80 19.35
C THR A 377 -26.57 -34.13 18.55
N ILE A 378 -26.17 -32.92 18.95
CA ILE A 378 -25.16 -32.13 18.24
C ILE A 378 -23.76 -32.70 18.51
N ILE A 379 -23.44 -33.02 19.77
CA ILE A 379 -22.15 -33.62 20.17
C ILE A 379 -21.97 -35.01 19.53
N ALA A 380 -23.01 -35.85 19.50
CA ALA A 380 -22.97 -37.14 18.81
C ALA A 380 -22.73 -37.00 17.29
N LYS A 381 -23.37 -36.03 16.62
CA LYS A 381 -23.15 -35.74 15.18
C LYS A 381 -21.73 -35.24 14.90
N LEU A 382 -21.13 -34.53 15.85
CA LEU A 382 -19.75 -34.05 15.77
C LEU A 382 -18.71 -35.15 16.09
N GLY A 383 -19.15 -36.32 16.59
CA GLY A 383 -18.28 -37.45 16.92
C GLY A 383 -17.54 -37.28 18.25
N CYS A 384 -18.09 -36.46 19.16
CA CYS A 384 -17.57 -36.25 20.50
C CYS A 384 -18.17 -37.26 21.49
N ASP A 385 -17.49 -37.53 22.60
CA ASP A 385 -17.98 -38.44 23.64
C ASP A 385 -19.22 -37.87 24.37
N ASP A 386 -20.27 -38.69 24.49
CA ASP A 386 -21.53 -38.36 25.14
C ASP A 386 -21.42 -38.23 26.68
N SER A 387 -20.24 -38.51 27.25
CA SER A 387 -19.91 -38.34 28.67
C SER A 387 -19.63 -36.89 29.11
N ILE A 388 -19.57 -35.95 28.16
CA ILE A 388 -19.27 -34.53 28.39
C ILE A 388 -20.45 -33.81 29.09
N PRO A 389 -20.26 -33.23 30.30
CA PRO A 389 -21.30 -32.48 30.99
C PRO A 389 -21.70 -31.18 30.26
N GLU A 390 -22.99 -30.88 30.18
CA GLU A 390 -23.56 -29.69 29.49
C GLU A 390 -23.03 -28.33 29.96
N ASN A 391 -22.46 -28.26 31.17
CA ASN A 391 -22.06 -27.04 31.87
C ASN A 391 -20.56 -27.00 32.24
N LYS A 392 -19.72 -27.81 31.59
CA LYS A 392 -18.28 -27.70 31.77
C LYS A 392 -17.60 -27.48 30.42
N PRO A 393 -16.66 -26.52 30.31
CA PRO A 393 -15.70 -26.56 29.21
C PRO A 393 -15.05 -27.94 29.27
N VAL A 394 -14.97 -28.59 28.11
CA VAL A 394 -14.34 -29.90 28.01
C VAL A 394 -12.87 -29.67 28.31
N LEU A 395 -12.49 -29.96 29.55
CA LEU A 395 -11.10 -30.09 29.94
C LEU A 395 -10.62 -31.38 29.29
N PHE A 396 -9.70 -31.22 28.35
CA PHE A 396 -8.98 -32.27 27.68
C PHE A 396 -7.54 -32.31 28.17
#